data_AF-A0A0V0R8S4-F1
#
_entry.id   AF-A0A0V0R8S4-F1
#
_cell.length_a   1.000
_cell.length_b   1.000
_cell.length_c   1.000
_cell.angle_alpha   90.00
_cell.angle_beta   90.00
_cell.angle_gamma   90.00
#
_symmetry.space_group_name_H-M   'P 1'
#
loop_
_entity.id
_entity.type
_entity.pdbx_description
1 polymer ?
#
loop_
_entity_poly.entity_id
_entity_poly.type
_entity_poly.pdbx_seq_one_letter_code
_entity_poly.pdbx_strand_id
1 'polypeptide(L)'
;MIDLAKIADMALILIDVSIGFEMETFEFISILRSHGFPNVMGVQTHMDYFKENKTLSKAKKRYKKRFEYEVGSDYKLFTIPGIQSDGLYPKRDVINLARYLSIIKYAQVPWKMNHPYIVPDRWENNDAGPQQIPDDKDVI
;
A
#
# COMPACT_ATOMS: atom_id res chain seq x y z
N MET A 1 7.23 -2.48 7.29
CA MET A 1 5.83 -2.94 7.20
C MET A 1 5.13 -3.00 8.56
N ILE A 2 5.77 -3.55 9.61
CA ILE A 2 5.13 -3.75 10.93
C ILE A 2 4.68 -2.43 11.58
N ASP A 3 5.52 -1.40 11.63
CA ASP A 3 5.14 -0.16 12.32
C ASP A 3 4.00 0.56 11.61
N LEU A 4 4.03 0.59 10.27
CA LEU A 4 2.92 1.09 9.46
C LEU A 4 1.63 0.30 9.71
N ALA A 5 1.69 -1.02 9.87
CA ALA A 5 0.51 -1.85 10.14
C ALA A 5 -0.18 -1.52 11.47
N LYS A 6 0.57 -1.07 12.49
CA LYS A 6 0.01 -0.65 13.78
C LYS A 6 -0.78 0.65 13.69
N ILE A 7 -0.35 1.57 12.82
CA ILE A 7 -0.91 2.92 12.71
C ILE A 7 -1.88 3.08 11.53
N ALA A 8 -1.81 2.26 10.48
CA ALA A 8 -2.57 2.43 9.25
C ALA A 8 -4.08 2.26 9.47
N ASP A 9 -4.87 3.27 9.12
CA ASP A 9 -6.35 3.20 9.21
C ASP A 9 -6.97 2.46 8.01
N MET A 10 -6.23 2.44 6.90
CA MET A 10 -6.50 1.65 5.73
C MET A 10 -5.21 1.18 5.08
N ALA A 11 -5.24 0.00 4.45
CA ALA A 11 -4.16 -0.53 3.62
C ALA A 11 -4.61 -0.72 2.17
N LEU A 12 -3.88 -0.13 1.23
CA LEU A 12 -3.99 -0.43 -0.20
C LEU A 12 -3.00 -1.54 -0.54
N ILE A 13 -3.50 -2.70 -0.94
CA ILE A 13 -2.69 -3.87 -1.31
C ILE A 13 -2.61 -3.93 -2.83
N LEU A 14 -1.42 -3.67 -3.36
CA LEU A 14 -1.13 -3.84 -4.77
C LEU A 14 -0.88 -5.33 -5.06
N ILE A 15 -1.50 -5.85 -6.11
CA ILE A 15 -1.29 -7.22 -6.59
C ILE A 15 -0.89 -7.13 -8.05
N ASP A 16 0.27 -7.67 -8.37
CA ASP A 16 0.70 -7.88 -9.74
C ASP A 16 -0.01 -9.14 -10.30
N VAL A 17 -0.78 -8.98 -11.37
CA VAL A 17 -1.49 -10.12 -11.98
C VAL A 17 -0.56 -10.95 -12.88
N SER A 18 0.51 -10.35 -13.40
CA SER A 18 1.49 -11.00 -14.27
C SER A 18 2.40 -11.97 -13.51
N ILE A 19 2.87 -11.57 -12.33
CA ILE A 19 3.70 -12.39 -11.43
C ILE A 19 2.80 -13.24 -10.51
N GLY A 20 1.76 -12.63 -9.95
CA GLY A 20 0.85 -13.24 -9.00
C GLY A 20 1.03 -12.72 -7.58
N PHE A 21 0.53 -13.50 -6.60
CA PHE A 21 0.69 -13.14 -5.20
C PHE A 21 2.11 -13.42 -4.73
N GLU A 22 2.75 -12.37 -4.22
CA GLU A 22 4.04 -12.44 -3.56
C GLU A 22 3.86 -12.73 -2.07
N MET A 23 4.85 -13.41 -1.47
CA MET A 23 4.82 -13.77 -0.05
C MET A 23 4.77 -12.53 0.85
N GLU A 24 5.42 -11.43 0.45
CA GLU A 24 5.41 -10.17 1.18
C GLU A 24 3.97 -9.63 1.38
N THR A 25 3.10 -9.80 0.38
CA THR A 25 1.68 -9.41 0.50
C THR A 25 0.97 -10.24 1.57
N PHE A 26 1.24 -11.55 1.65
CA PHE A 26 0.63 -12.43 2.65
C PHE A 26 1.18 -12.18 4.05
N GLU A 27 2.47 -11.89 4.18
CA GLU A 27 3.10 -11.49 5.43
C GLU A 27 2.48 -10.19 5.96
N PHE A 28 2.30 -9.19 5.08
CA PHE A 28 1.68 -7.94 5.46
C PHE A 28 0.22 -8.12 5.90
N ILE A 29 -0.58 -8.91 5.17
CA ILE A 29 -1.95 -9.24 5.57
C ILE A 29 -1.99 -9.94 6.94
N SER A 30 -1.04 -10.83 7.20
CA SER A 30 -0.94 -11.54 8.48
C SER A 30 -0.57 -10.59 9.63
N ILE A 31 0.36 -9.67 9.40
CA ILE A 31 0.71 -8.62 10.38
C ILE A 31 -0.48 -7.71 10.66
N LEU A 32 -1.23 -7.30 9.63
CA LEU A 32 -2.46 -6.50 9.80
C LEU A 32 -3.50 -7.23 10.66
N ARG A 33 -3.67 -8.55 10.47
CA ARG A 33 -4.58 -9.37 11.29
C ARG A 33 -4.17 -9.37 12.76
N SER A 34 -2.88 -9.49 13.06
CA SER A 34 -2.37 -9.44 14.43
C SER A 34 -2.57 -8.08 15.12
N HIS A 35 -2.67 -6.98 14.37
CA HIS A 35 -2.80 -5.61 14.90
C HIS A 35 -4.22 -5.03 14.83
N GLY A 36 -5.25 -5.85 14.60
CA GLY A 36 -6.65 -5.43 14.65
C GLY A 36 -7.29 -5.10 13.30
N PHE A 37 -6.67 -5.56 12.20
CA PHE A 37 -7.17 -5.60 10.83
C PHE A 37 -7.94 -4.34 10.38
N PRO A 38 -7.23 -3.30 9.90
CA PRO A 38 -7.86 -2.09 9.37
C PRO A 38 -8.59 -2.36 8.05
N ASN A 39 -9.24 -1.33 7.49
CA ASN A 39 -9.93 -1.49 6.22
C ASN A 39 -8.92 -1.74 5.07
N VAL A 40 -9.10 -2.81 4.30
CA VAL A 40 -8.17 -3.19 3.24
C VAL A 40 -8.82 -3.03 1.87
N MET A 41 -8.07 -2.54 0.90
CA MET A 41 -8.51 -2.49 -0.48
C MET A 41 -7.43 -3.06 -1.39
N GLY A 42 -7.81 -3.99 -2.26
CA GLY A 42 -6.88 -4.57 -3.23
C GLY A 42 -6.89 -3.79 -4.54
N VAL A 43 -5.74 -3.70 -5.20
CA VAL A 43 -5.59 -3.13 -6.54
C VAL A 43 -4.79 -4.09 -7.41
N GLN A 44 -5.40 -4.63 -8.45
CA GLN A 44 -4.76 -5.46 -9.46
C GLN A 44 -4.12 -4.60 -10.54
N THR A 45 -2.84 -4.85 -10.81
CA THR A 45 -2.02 -4.15 -11.81
C THR A 45 -1.45 -5.11 -12.85
N HIS A 46 -0.75 -4.56 -13.84
CA HIS A 46 0.02 -5.32 -14.85
C HIS A 46 -0.82 -6.33 -15.65
N MET A 47 -2.00 -5.92 -16.10
CA MET A 47 -2.86 -6.77 -16.95
C MET A 47 -2.60 -6.63 -18.44
N ASP A 48 -1.87 -5.60 -18.83
CA ASP A 48 -1.32 -5.34 -20.15
C ASP A 48 -0.32 -6.40 -20.61
N TYR A 49 0.34 -7.09 -19.68
CA TYR A 49 1.22 -8.22 -19.98
C TYR A 49 0.49 -9.44 -20.58
N PHE A 50 -0.84 -9.53 -20.42
CA PHE A 50 -1.62 -10.64 -20.95
C PHE A 50 -2.02 -10.42 -22.40
N LYS A 51 -1.46 -11.24 -23.30
CA LYS A 51 -1.82 -11.22 -24.73
C LYS A 51 -3.23 -11.79 -25.01
N GLU A 52 -3.72 -12.71 -24.18
CA GLU A 52 -5.01 -13.38 -24.38
C GLU A 52 -6.04 -13.01 -23.30
N ASN A 53 -7.24 -12.60 -23.73
CA ASN A 53 -8.31 -12.21 -22.82
C ASN A 53 -8.86 -13.37 -21.96
N LYS A 54 -8.81 -14.61 -22.47
CA LYS A 54 -9.27 -15.80 -21.73
C LYS A 54 -8.36 -16.11 -20.54
N THR A 55 -7.05 -16.02 -20.71
CA THR A 55 -6.08 -16.23 -19.62
C THR A 55 -6.18 -15.11 -18.60
N LEU A 56 -6.34 -13.86 -19.06
CA LEU A 56 -6.58 -12.70 -18.19
C LEU A 56 -7.84 -12.87 -17.32
N SER A 57 -8.97 -13.29 -17.90
CA SER A 57 -10.20 -13.49 -17.13
C SER A 57 -10.07 -14.61 -16.09
N LYS A 58 -9.38 -15.70 -16.44
CA LYS A 58 -9.08 -16.79 -15.49
C LYS A 58 -8.18 -16.32 -14.35
N ALA A 59 -7.11 -15.57 -14.65
CA ALA A 59 -6.20 -15.00 -13.67
C ALA A 59 -6.93 -14.05 -12.72
N LYS A 60 -7.71 -13.10 -13.26
CA LYS A 60 -8.54 -12.18 -12.45
C LYS A 60 -9.43 -12.90 -11.46
N LYS A 61 -10.16 -13.94 -11.92
CA LYS A 61 -11.04 -14.74 -11.05
C LYS A 61 -10.26 -15.51 -9.99
N ARG A 62 -9.13 -16.12 -10.36
CA ARG A 62 -8.26 -16.87 -9.43
C ARG A 62 -7.73 -15.96 -8.33
N TYR A 63 -7.19 -14.80 -8.68
CA TYR A 63 -6.61 -13.87 -7.72
C TYR A 63 -7.66 -13.15 -6.89
N LYS A 64 -8.83 -12.85 -7.46
CA LYS A 64 -9.98 -12.36 -6.69
C LYS A 64 -10.40 -13.37 -5.62
N LYS A 65 -10.58 -14.64 -5.99
CA LYS A 65 -10.94 -15.70 -5.03
C LYS A 65 -9.90 -15.87 -3.93
N ARG A 66 -8.60 -15.76 -4.28
CA ARG A 66 -7.53 -15.84 -3.28
C ARG A 66 -7.52 -14.62 -2.36
N PHE A 67 -7.70 -13.42 -2.90
CA PHE A 67 -7.83 -12.20 -2.11
C PHE A 67 -9.00 -12.27 -1.14
N GLU A 68 -10.16 -12.73 -1.59
CA GLU A 68 -11.35 -12.92 -0.75
C GLU A 68 -11.11 -13.93 0.38
N TYR A 69 -10.31 -14.98 0.14
CA TYR A 69 -9.94 -15.94 1.18
C TYR A 69 -9.01 -15.32 2.25
N GLU A 70 -8.08 -14.46 1.84
CA GLU A 70 -7.09 -13.87 2.76
C GLU A 70 -7.57 -12.60 3.47
N VAL A 71 -8.45 -11.83 2.86
CA VAL A 71 -8.88 -10.55 3.46
C VAL A 71 -10.32 -10.67 3.97
N GLY A 72 -11.14 -11.51 3.34
CA GLY A 72 -12.58 -11.60 3.55
C GLY A 72 -13.36 -11.03 2.36
N SER A 73 -14.62 -11.43 2.22
CA SER A 73 -15.50 -11.03 1.11
C SER A 73 -15.94 -9.57 1.13
N ASP A 74 -15.75 -8.88 2.25
CA ASP A 74 -16.25 -7.52 2.46
C ASP A 74 -15.37 -6.46 1.78
N TYR A 75 -14.16 -6.84 1.41
CA TYR A 75 -13.16 -5.94 0.85
C TYR A 75 -13.20 -5.91 -0.68
N LYS A 76 -13.04 -4.70 -1.23
CA LYS A 76 -13.10 -4.46 -2.67
C LYS A 76 -11.74 -4.67 -3.33
N LEU A 77 -11.78 -5.24 -4.52
CA LEU A 77 -10.63 -5.44 -5.39
C LEU A 77 -10.84 -4.63 -6.67
N PHE A 78 -10.00 -3.61 -6.86
CA PHE A 78 -9.96 -2.79 -8.07
C PHE A 78 -9.01 -3.40 -9.09
N THR A 79 -9.22 -3.03 -10.35
CA THR A 79 -8.55 -3.64 -11.47
C THR A 79 -8.14 -2.52 -12.44
N ILE A 80 -6.84 -2.21 -12.50
CA ILE A 80 -6.30 -1.11 -13.33
C ILE A 80 -5.62 -1.72 -14.57
N PRO A 81 -6.16 -1.49 -15.79
CA PRO A 81 -5.83 -2.26 -17.00
C PRO A 81 -4.36 -2.23 -17.42
N GLY A 82 -3.63 -1.15 -17.14
CA GLY A 82 -2.23 -0.98 -17.53
C GLY A 82 -1.82 0.48 -17.43
N ILE A 83 -0.57 0.77 -17.77
CA ILE A 83 -0.03 2.14 -17.79
C ILE A 83 -0.26 2.75 -19.19
N GLN A 84 -0.63 4.03 -19.25
CA GLN A 84 -0.78 4.75 -20.52
C GLN A 84 0.57 5.15 -21.12
N SER A 85 0.58 5.62 -22.37
CA SER A 85 1.78 6.14 -23.06
C SER A 85 2.55 7.18 -22.24
N ASP A 86 1.83 7.94 -21.42
CA ASP A 86 2.35 9.04 -20.63
C ASP A 86 3.01 8.57 -19.31
N GLY A 87 3.12 7.24 -19.10
CA GLY A 87 3.68 6.64 -17.89
C GLY A 87 2.73 6.64 -16.69
N LEU A 88 1.50 7.14 -16.85
CA LEU A 88 0.50 7.25 -15.78
C LEU A 88 -0.61 6.20 -15.91
N TYR A 89 -1.24 5.87 -14.78
CA TYR A 89 -2.44 5.04 -14.79
C TYR A 89 -3.65 5.79 -15.39
N PRO A 90 -4.64 5.07 -15.97
CA PRO A 90 -5.80 5.69 -16.57
C PRO A 90 -6.59 6.55 -15.58
N LYS A 91 -6.77 7.83 -15.94
CA LYS A 91 -7.45 8.81 -15.10
C LYS A 91 -8.84 8.35 -14.62
N ARG A 92 -9.59 7.63 -15.46
CA ARG A 92 -10.93 7.12 -15.11
C ARG A 92 -10.87 6.10 -13.96
N ASP A 93 -9.93 5.16 -14.00
CA ASP A 93 -9.79 4.12 -12.97
C ASP A 93 -9.25 4.71 -11.67
N VAL A 94 -8.31 5.66 -11.77
CA VAL A 94 -7.78 6.39 -10.62
C VAL A 94 -8.87 7.24 -9.95
N ILE A 95 -9.71 7.94 -10.72
CA ILE A 95 -10.84 8.72 -10.18
C ILE A 95 -11.86 7.79 -9.49
N ASN A 96 -12.11 6.61 -10.04
CA ASN A 96 -12.99 5.63 -9.41
C ASN A 96 -12.41 5.12 -8.08
N LEU A 97 -11.12 4.78 -8.06
CA LEU A 97 -10.41 4.40 -6.85
C LEU A 97 -10.46 5.51 -5.79
N ALA A 98 -10.16 6.75 -6.19
CA ALA A 98 -10.19 7.92 -5.33
C ALA A 98 -11.59 8.16 -4.74
N ARG A 99 -12.66 8.02 -5.55
CA ARG A 99 -14.04 8.14 -5.07
C ARG A 99 -14.35 7.13 -3.96
N TYR A 100 -13.85 5.90 -4.10
CA TYR A 100 -14.03 4.89 -3.06
C TYR A 100 -13.24 5.23 -1.80
N LEU A 101 -11.98 5.66 -1.94
CA LEU A 101 -11.15 6.11 -0.82
C LEU A 101 -11.81 7.24 -0.02
N SER A 102 -12.49 8.17 -0.69
CA SER A 102 -13.19 9.28 -0.02
C SER A 102 -14.40 8.86 0.83
N ILE A 103 -15.01 7.69 0.58
CA ILE A 103 -16.25 7.24 1.25
C ILE A 103 -15.95 6.26 2.40
N ILE A 104 -14.71 5.79 2.49
CA ILE A 104 -14.32 4.73 3.41
C ILE A 104 -14.46 5.16 4.86
N LYS A 105 -15.08 4.29 5.66
CA LYS A 105 -15.12 4.39 7.13
C LYS A 105 -13.96 3.62 7.72
N TYR A 106 -13.35 4.18 8.76
CA TYR A 106 -12.23 3.58 9.47
C TYR A 106 -12.71 2.58 10.51
N ALA A 107 -11.97 1.50 10.67
CA ALA A 107 -12.21 0.52 11.73
C ALA A 107 -11.66 1.07 13.06
N GLN A 108 -12.43 0.91 14.14
CA GLN A 108 -11.97 1.27 15.49
C GLN A 108 -11.07 0.16 16.04
N VAL A 109 -9.75 0.42 16.07
CA VAL A 109 -8.78 -0.49 16.69
C VAL A 109 -8.56 -0.07 18.14
N PRO A 110 -8.75 -0.95 19.15
CA PRO A 110 -8.65 -0.58 20.56
C PRO A 110 -7.31 0.06 20.94
N TRP A 111 -6.20 -0.43 20.37
CA TRP A 111 -4.88 0.13 20.65
C TRP A 111 -4.77 1.60 20.22
N LYS A 112 -5.32 1.95 19.04
CA LYS A 112 -5.31 3.32 18.51
C LYS A 112 -6.20 4.27 19.31
N MET A 113 -7.30 3.76 19.86
CA MET A 113 -8.21 4.57 20.69
C MET A 113 -7.61 4.91 22.06
N ASN A 114 -6.76 4.02 22.58
CA ASN A 114 -6.22 4.13 23.94
C ASN A 114 -4.82 4.77 24.02
N HIS A 115 -4.09 4.85 22.90
CA HIS A 115 -2.72 5.36 22.88
C HIS A 115 -2.58 6.49 21.85
N PRO A 116 -2.13 7.69 22.25
CA PRO A 116 -1.82 8.74 21.28
C PRO A 116 -0.57 8.37 20.47
N TYR A 117 -0.63 8.59 19.16
CA TYR A 117 0.49 8.41 18.24
C TYR A 117 0.50 9.53 17.20
N ILE A 118 1.66 9.80 16.62
CA ILE A 118 1.87 10.83 15.59
C ILE A 118 2.71 10.22 14.46
N VAL A 119 2.36 10.55 13.22
CA VAL A 119 3.19 10.27 12.05
C VAL A 119 3.94 11.56 11.71
N PRO A 120 5.26 11.62 11.89
CA PRO A 120 6.02 12.80 11.52
C PRO A 120 6.01 12.96 10.00
N ASP A 121 5.55 14.10 9.51
CA ASP A 121 5.54 14.43 8.08
C ASP A 121 6.91 14.98 7.64
N ARG A 122 7.45 15.93 8.40
CA ARG A 122 8.74 16.55 8.14
C ARG A 122 9.69 16.38 9.32
N TRP A 123 10.89 15.90 9.02
CA TRP A 123 12.03 15.89 9.95
C TRP A 123 12.98 17.04 9.58
N GLU A 124 13.28 17.91 10.55
CA GLU A 124 14.30 18.93 10.43
C GLU A 124 15.38 18.65 11.47
N ASN A 125 16.64 18.63 11.05
CA ASN A 125 17.74 18.55 12.00
C ASN A 125 18.17 19.97 12.38
N ASN A 126 17.84 20.38 13.61
CA ASN A 126 18.39 21.59 14.18
C ASN A 126 19.78 21.28 14.75
N ASP A 127 20.77 21.07 13.87
CA ASP A 127 22.19 21.21 14.26
C ASP A 127 22.48 22.70 14.46
N ALA A 128 21.90 23.28 15.51
CA ALA A 128 22.32 24.58 16.03
C ALA A 128 23.60 24.38 16.85
N GLY A 129 24.69 24.12 16.12
CA GLY A 129 26.07 24.24 16.58
C GLY A 129 26.93 24.41 15.33
N PRO A 130 27.71 25.49 15.18
CA PRO A 130 28.51 25.70 13.98
C PRO A 130 29.48 24.53 13.80
N GLN A 131 29.68 24.15 12.54
CA GLN A 131 30.76 23.28 12.08
C GLN A 131 32.05 23.58 12.88
N GLN A 132 32.42 22.70 13.81
CA GLN A 132 33.83 22.45 14.06
C GLN A 132 34.27 21.42 13.03
N ILE A 133 34.46 21.89 11.81
CA ILE A 133 35.46 21.27 10.93
C ILE A 133 36.77 21.87 11.44
N PRO A 134 37.67 21.10 12.07
CA PRO A 134 39.03 21.58 12.29
C PRO A 134 39.65 21.68 10.89
N ASP A 135 39.70 22.90 10.35
CA ASP A 135 40.49 23.20 9.17
C ASP A 135 41.96 22.92 9.49
N ASP A 136 42.50 22.09 8.62
CA ASP A 136 43.88 21.75 8.31
C ASP A 136 45.03 21.86 9.32
N LYS A 137 45.86 20.83 9.17
CA LYS A 137 47.25 20.74 9.60
C LYS A 137 48.08 21.83 8.91
N ASP A 138 48.38 22.91 9.62
CA ASP A 138 49.58 23.71 9.37
C ASP A 138 50.62 23.31 10.44
N VAL A 139 51.58 22.44 10.13
CA VAL A 139 52.90 22.80 9.56
C VAL A 139 53.48 24.04 10.23
N ILE A 140 54.17 23.84 11.36
CA ILE A 140 55.55 24.30 11.61
C ILE A 140 56.27 23.20 12.40
#